data_AF-A0A0M3ART0-F1
#
_entry.id   AF-A0A0M3ART0-F1
#
_cell.length_a   1.000
_cell.length_b   1.000
_cell.length_c   1.000
_cell.angle_alpha   90.00
_cell.angle_beta   90.00
_cell.angle_gamma   90.00
#
_symmetry.space_group_name_H-M   'P 1'
#
loop_
_entity.id
_entity.type
_entity.pdbx_description
1 polymer ?
#
loop_
_entity_poly.entity_id
_entity_poly.type
_entity_poly.pdbx_seq_one_letter_code
_entity_poly.pdbx_strand_id
1 'polypeptide(L)'
;MVRMVKDHLYRKSVALVLSMQVNLQRILMIWVLVAAFACGLRLAFPATPYAETPWVSGAGLLPYLLVVALPVATLMLGLKLFPMGQVHAQPTFRLAKVGRWQKVDCLRAREMSQFGLYGVMASLLLGIILNVPVRTLEFLSSVPALGSFAPSWFVSLYSILLADVVILSSLYMFAFAMALRLVPLFPRFLVMVWGIDLLAQLGIAHMVSSIDEVPRAVDMALLDLLSGNVKKVLISAALWMPYLLLSERVNVTFRHRVSA
;
A
#
# COMPACT_ATOMS: atom_id res chain seq x y z
N MET A 1 -4.29 -34.75 -11.79
CA MET A 1 -3.42 -33.96 -10.88
C MET A 1 -3.64 -32.46 -11.00
N VAL A 2 -3.54 -31.85 -12.20
CA VAL A 2 -3.67 -30.39 -12.41
C VAL A 2 -5.02 -29.79 -11.95
N ARG A 3 -6.16 -30.47 -12.19
CA ARG A 3 -7.47 -30.01 -11.71
C ARG A 3 -7.57 -29.99 -10.18
N MET A 4 -7.12 -31.05 -9.50
CA MET A 4 -7.08 -31.10 -8.03
C MET A 4 -6.22 -29.98 -7.43
N VAL A 5 -5.06 -29.70 -8.01
CA VAL A 5 -4.19 -28.60 -7.55
C VAL A 5 -4.86 -27.24 -7.78
N LYS A 6 -5.48 -27.04 -8.96
CA LYS A 6 -6.22 -25.81 -9.29
C LYS A 6 -7.38 -25.57 -8.33
N ASP A 7 -8.15 -26.61 -8.02
CA ASP A 7 -9.31 -26.52 -7.11
C ASP A 7 -8.87 -26.28 -5.66
N HIS A 8 -7.78 -26.92 -5.23
CA HIS A 8 -7.17 -26.67 -3.91
C HIS A 8 -6.68 -25.22 -3.77
N LEU A 9 -5.93 -24.71 -4.75
CA LEU A 9 -5.45 -23.33 -4.76
C LEU A 9 -6.60 -22.33 -4.83
N TYR A 10 -7.65 -22.62 -5.61
CA TYR A 10 -8.84 -21.79 -5.69
C TYR A 10 -9.55 -21.72 -4.33
N ARG A 11 -9.83 -22.86 -3.69
CA ARG A 11 -10.43 -22.90 -2.34
C ARG A 11 -9.59 -22.15 -1.31
N LYS A 12 -8.26 -22.29 -1.36
CA LYS A 12 -7.34 -21.57 -0.46
C LYS A 12 -7.40 -20.06 -0.70
N SER A 13 -7.46 -19.61 -1.96
CA SER A 13 -7.59 -18.19 -2.28
C SER A 13 -8.94 -17.59 -1.86
N VAL A 14 -10.03 -18.38 -1.97
CA VAL A 14 -11.36 -18.00 -1.49
C VAL A 14 -11.35 -17.89 0.03
N ALA A 15 -10.82 -18.89 0.73
CA ALA A 15 -10.68 -18.88 2.17
C ALA A 15 -9.82 -17.70 2.66
N LEU A 16 -8.74 -17.35 1.94
CA LEU A 16 -7.89 -16.22 2.27
C LEU A 16 -8.63 -14.88 2.16
N VAL A 17 -9.31 -14.63 1.05
CA VAL A 17 -10.07 -13.39 0.84
C VAL A 17 -11.22 -13.27 1.84
N LEU A 18 -11.98 -14.34 2.04
CA LEU A 18 -13.09 -14.35 3.01
C LEU A 18 -12.57 -14.17 4.44
N SER A 19 -11.48 -14.85 4.80
CA SER A 19 -10.84 -14.67 6.11
C SER A 19 -10.34 -13.24 6.29
N MET A 20 -9.74 -12.62 5.27
CA MET A 20 -9.33 -11.21 5.33
C MET A 20 -10.52 -10.27 5.52
N GLN A 21 -11.65 -10.53 4.85
CA GLN A 21 -12.87 -9.73 5.01
C GLN A 21 -13.48 -9.86 6.41
N VAL A 22 -13.62 -11.09 6.91
CA VAL A 22 -14.21 -11.38 8.23
C VAL A 22 -13.30 -10.93 9.36
N ASN A 23 -12.01 -11.21 9.26
CA ASN A 23 -11.02 -10.90 10.29
C ASN A 23 -10.34 -9.55 10.09
N LEU A 24 -10.86 -8.67 9.23
CA LEU A 24 -10.21 -7.40 8.90
C LEU A 24 -9.91 -6.57 10.16
N GLN A 25 -10.88 -6.47 11.07
CA GLN A 25 -10.70 -5.78 12.35
C GLN A 25 -9.58 -6.41 13.18
N ARG A 26 -9.50 -7.75 13.23
CA ARG A 26 -8.44 -8.45 13.97
C ARG A 26 -7.07 -8.25 13.35
N ILE A 27 -6.97 -8.29 12.02
CA ILE A 27 -5.73 -8.01 11.27
C ILE A 27 -5.26 -6.58 11.57
N LEU A 28 -6.17 -5.61 11.58
CA LEU A 28 -5.85 -4.22 11.92
C LEU A 28 -5.44 -4.05 13.37
N MET A 29 -6.10 -4.70 14.32
CA MET A 29 -5.70 -4.64 15.73
C MET A 29 -4.30 -5.23 15.93
N ILE A 30 -4.01 -6.38 15.32
CA ILE A 30 -2.67 -6.99 15.36
C ILE A 30 -1.64 -6.02 14.75
N TRP A 31 -1.96 -5.43 13.60
CA TRP A 31 -1.09 -4.44 12.96
C TRP A 31 -0.82 -3.24 13.86
N VAL A 32 -1.86 -2.62 14.41
CA VAL A 32 -1.73 -1.46 15.31
C VAL A 32 -0.88 -1.83 16.53
N LEU A 33 -1.10 -3.00 17.13
CA LEU A 33 -0.31 -3.45 18.27
C LEU A 33 1.17 -3.64 17.91
N VAL A 34 1.46 -4.33 16.80
CA VAL A 34 2.84 -4.58 16.34
C VAL A 34 3.53 -3.26 15.96
N ALA A 35 2.86 -2.39 15.23
CA ALA A 35 3.40 -1.12 14.80
C ALA A 35 3.61 -0.16 15.97
N ALA A 36 2.65 -0.08 16.91
CA ALA A 36 2.78 0.71 18.13
C ALA A 36 3.92 0.19 19.01
N PHE A 37 4.07 -1.14 19.13
CA PHE A 37 5.20 -1.74 19.85
C PHE A 37 6.54 -1.40 19.19
N ALA A 38 6.65 -1.53 17.87
CA ALA A 38 7.87 -1.19 17.14
C ALA A 38 8.21 0.31 17.26
N CYS A 39 7.22 1.19 17.18
CA CYS A 39 7.40 2.63 17.41
C CYS A 39 7.82 2.91 18.86
N GLY A 40 7.21 2.23 19.85
CA GLY A 40 7.56 2.36 21.25
C GLY A 40 8.98 1.91 21.56
N LEU A 41 9.44 0.80 20.96
CA LEU A 41 10.84 0.37 21.02
C LEU A 41 11.77 1.45 20.45
N ARG A 42 11.41 2.06 19.31
CA ARG A 42 12.22 3.11 18.68
C ARG A 42 12.32 4.37 19.55
N LEU A 43 11.23 4.73 20.23
CA LEU A 43 11.18 5.84 21.18
C LEU A 43 11.95 5.55 22.47
N ALA A 44 12.00 4.28 22.91
CA ALA A 44 12.73 3.86 24.11
C ALA A 44 14.26 3.87 23.91
N PHE A 45 14.74 3.70 22.67
CA PHE A 45 16.16 3.71 22.32
C PHE A 45 16.47 4.81 21.29
N PRO A 46 16.36 6.10 21.66
CA PRO A 46 16.63 7.19 20.74
C PRO A 46 18.13 7.37 20.49
N ALA A 47 18.49 7.73 19.25
CA ALA A 47 19.88 7.97 18.88
C ALA A 47 20.42 9.30 19.43
N THR A 48 19.52 10.24 19.75
CA THR A 48 19.84 11.54 20.35
C THR A 48 18.98 11.76 21.59
N PRO A 49 19.51 12.39 22.65
CA PRO A 49 18.74 12.64 23.86
C PRO A 49 17.57 13.57 23.58
N TYR A 50 16.45 13.35 24.27
CA TYR A 50 15.33 14.27 24.30
C TYR A 50 15.50 15.27 25.45
N ALA A 51 15.12 16.52 25.22
CA ALA A 51 15.08 17.55 26.26
C ALA A 51 13.95 17.31 27.28
N GLU A 52 12.86 16.67 26.85
CA GLU A 52 11.72 16.25 27.67
C GLU A 52 11.37 14.78 27.42
N THR A 53 10.39 14.22 28.15
CA THR A 53 9.92 12.87 27.85
C THR A 53 9.33 12.79 26.42
N PRO A 54 9.73 11.78 25.62
CA PRO A 54 9.37 11.72 24.19
C PRO A 54 7.86 11.74 23.91
N TRP A 55 7.07 11.25 24.87
CA TRP A 55 5.60 11.18 24.80
C TRP A 55 4.91 12.54 25.02
N VAL A 56 5.61 13.51 25.60
CA VAL A 56 5.10 14.87 25.87
C VAL A 56 5.47 15.82 24.73
N SER A 57 6.56 15.56 24.02
CA SER A 57 6.96 16.33 22.85
C SER A 57 6.12 15.97 21.62
N GLY A 58 5.43 16.96 21.06
CA GLY A 58 4.71 16.82 19.79
C GLY A 58 5.62 16.38 18.63
N ALA A 59 6.89 16.80 18.63
CA ALA A 59 7.87 16.37 17.63
C ALA A 59 8.31 14.90 17.82
N GLY A 60 8.21 14.38 19.04
CA GLY A 60 8.53 12.99 19.37
C GLY A 60 7.39 12.04 19.02
N LEU A 61 6.18 12.29 19.52
CA LEU A 61 5.07 11.32 19.41
C LEU A 61 4.31 11.38 18.08
N LEU A 62 4.11 12.58 17.52
CA LEU A 62 3.25 12.78 16.34
C LEU A 62 3.68 11.95 15.11
N PRO A 63 4.97 11.87 14.74
CA PRO A 63 5.40 11.07 13.59
C PRO A 63 4.97 9.60 13.68
N TYR A 64 5.15 8.99 14.85
CA TYR A 64 4.80 7.59 15.07
C TYR A 64 3.29 7.36 15.09
N LEU A 65 2.54 8.31 15.67
CA LEU A 65 1.08 8.28 15.59
C LEU A 65 0.60 8.34 14.13
N LEU A 66 1.20 9.20 13.30
CA LEU A 66 0.85 9.31 11.88
C LEU A 66 1.14 8.03 11.12
N VAL A 67 2.31 7.42 11.35
CA VAL A 67 2.71 6.15 10.71
C VAL A 67 1.72 5.02 11.01
N VAL A 68 1.20 4.94 12.24
CA VAL A 68 0.25 3.88 12.63
C VAL A 68 -1.19 4.23 12.27
N ALA A 69 -1.64 5.43 12.64
CA ALA A 69 -3.05 5.79 12.59
C ALA A 69 -3.52 6.17 11.19
N LEU A 70 -2.70 6.86 10.37
CA LEU A 70 -3.17 7.39 9.09
C LEU A 70 -3.53 6.28 8.08
N PRO A 71 -2.73 5.22 7.90
CA PRO A 71 -3.10 4.12 7.00
C PRO A 71 -4.37 3.38 7.45
N VAL A 72 -4.60 3.28 8.76
CA VAL A 72 -5.83 2.69 9.32
C VAL A 72 -7.02 3.62 9.07
N ALA A 73 -6.85 4.92 9.28
CA ALA A 73 -7.87 5.92 9.02
C ALA A 73 -8.28 5.96 7.54
N THR A 74 -7.32 5.88 6.61
CA THR A 74 -7.63 5.86 5.17
C THR A 74 -8.29 4.55 4.74
N LEU A 75 -7.93 3.41 5.34
CA LEU A 75 -8.69 2.18 5.14
C LEU A 75 -10.14 2.35 5.59
N MET A 76 -10.37 2.83 6.81
CA MET A 76 -11.71 3.05 7.35
C MET A 76 -12.51 4.01 6.48
N LEU A 77 -11.88 5.10 6.03
CA LEU A 77 -12.47 6.05 5.10
C LEU A 77 -12.87 5.36 3.79
N GLY A 78 -11.99 4.57 3.19
CA GLY A 78 -12.29 3.81 1.97
C GLY A 78 -13.45 2.82 2.16
N LEU A 79 -13.48 2.10 3.28
CA LEU A 79 -14.58 1.17 3.59
C LEU A 79 -15.92 1.87 3.83
N LYS A 80 -15.90 3.11 4.34
CA LYS A 80 -17.08 3.95 4.56
C LYS A 80 -17.56 4.58 3.25
N LEU A 81 -16.65 5.05 2.40
CA LEU A 81 -16.96 5.63 1.09
C LEU A 81 -17.50 4.59 0.11
N PHE A 82 -17.04 3.34 0.21
CA PHE A 82 -17.46 2.24 -0.63
C PHE A 82 -18.13 1.14 0.19
N PRO A 83 -19.44 1.26 0.50
CA PRO A 83 -20.17 0.26 1.27
C PRO A 83 -20.36 -1.04 0.46
N MET A 84 -20.51 -2.16 1.18
CA MET A 84 -20.64 -3.47 0.56
C MET A 84 -21.95 -3.60 -0.22
N GLY A 85 -21.91 -4.29 -1.36
CA GLY A 85 -23.11 -4.67 -2.11
C GLY A 85 -23.65 -3.59 -3.05
N GLN A 86 -23.15 -2.35 -2.98
CA GLN A 86 -23.55 -1.31 -3.92
C GLN A 86 -23.10 -1.61 -5.36
N VAL A 87 -23.91 -1.17 -6.32
CA VAL A 87 -23.57 -1.23 -7.74
C VAL A 87 -22.87 0.07 -8.10
N HIS A 88 -21.58 -0.02 -8.36
CA HIS A 88 -20.79 1.15 -8.75
C HIS A 88 -20.91 1.41 -10.26
N ALA A 89 -21.12 2.67 -10.62
CA ALA A 89 -21.12 3.09 -12.01
C ALA A 89 -19.74 2.85 -12.66
N GLN A 90 -19.76 2.43 -13.92
CA GLN A 90 -18.52 2.27 -14.69
C GLN A 90 -17.96 3.65 -15.09
N PRO A 91 -16.65 3.87 -14.97
CA PRO A 91 -16.04 5.15 -15.35
C PRO A 91 -16.18 5.44 -16.85
N THR A 92 -16.47 6.71 -17.18
CA THR A 92 -16.72 7.19 -18.55
C THR A 92 -15.52 6.99 -19.48
N PHE A 93 -14.33 7.36 -19.01
CA PHE A 93 -13.07 7.15 -19.73
C PHE A 93 -12.59 5.71 -19.60
N ARG A 94 -12.11 5.08 -20.68
CA ARG A 94 -11.70 3.66 -20.71
C ARG A 94 -10.24 3.54 -21.16
N LEU A 95 -9.32 3.41 -20.22
CA LEU A 95 -7.87 3.33 -20.48
C LEU A 95 -7.45 2.00 -21.12
N ALA A 96 -8.05 0.87 -20.72
CA ALA A 96 -7.74 -0.43 -21.29
C ALA A 96 -8.69 -0.75 -22.46
N LYS A 97 -8.18 -0.57 -23.70
CA LYS A 97 -8.81 -1.02 -24.96
C LYS A 97 -8.10 -2.22 -25.59
N VAL A 98 -7.03 -2.72 -24.98
CA VAL A 98 -6.23 -3.83 -25.53
C VAL A 98 -7.03 -5.13 -25.44
N GLY A 99 -7.31 -5.76 -26.58
CA GLY A 99 -8.06 -7.02 -26.70
C GLY A 99 -9.50 -6.86 -27.23
N ARG A 100 -10.10 -7.96 -27.70
CA ARG A 100 -11.50 -7.99 -28.14
C ARG A 100 -12.41 -8.26 -26.93
N TRP A 101 -13.05 -7.21 -26.43
CA TRP A 101 -13.88 -7.28 -25.22
C TRP A 101 -15.33 -6.88 -25.50
N GLN A 102 -16.28 -7.72 -25.10
CA GLN A 102 -17.70 -7.41 -25.12
C GLN A 102 -18.14 -6.86 -23.76
N LYS A 103 -19.04 -5.85 -23.77
CA LYS A 103 -19.59 -5.29 -22.53
C LYS A 103 -20.68 -6.20 -22.00
N VAL A 104 -20.70 -6.37 -20.68
CA VAL A 104 -21.71 -7.17 -19.98
C VAL A 104 -22.34 -6.31 -18.90
N ASP A 105 -23.62 -6.55 -18.61
CA ASP A 105 -24.30 -5.87 -17.51
C ASP A 105 -23.72 -6.32 -16.15
N CYS A 106 -23.85 -5.47 -15.13
CA CYS A 106 -23.32 -5.70 -13.79
C CYS A 106 -23.89 -6.99 -13.14
N LEU A 107 -25.17 -7.28 -13.34
CA LEU A 107 -25.82 -8.49 -12.81
C LEU A 107 -25.25 -9.73 -13.50
N ARG A 108 -25.16 -9.69 -14.84
CA ARG A 108 -24.62 -10.79 -15.62
C ARG A 108 -23.14 -11.06 -15.33
N ALA A 109 -22.35 -10.00 -15.07
CA ALA A 109 -20.97 -10.15 -14.64
C ALA A 109 -20.85 -10.86 -13.27
N ARG A 110 -21.76 -10.59 -12.32
CA ARG A 110 -21.78 -11.23 -10.99
C ARG A 110 -22.13 -12.72 -11.02
N GLU A 111 -22.91 -13.16 -12.00
CA GLU A 111 -23.26 -14.57 -12.21
C GLU A 111 -22.08 -15.39 -12.77
N MET A 112 -21.04 -14.74 -13.29
CA MET A 112 -19.91 -15.45 -13.89
C MET A 112 -18.98 -16.02 -12.82
N SER A 113 -18.52 -17.25 -13.05
CA SER A 113 -17.54 -17.95 -12.17
C SER A 113 -16.21 -17.20 -12.00
N GLN A 114 -15.91 -16.27 -12.91
CA GLN A 114 -14.70 -15.46 -12.89
C GLN A 114 -14.84 -14.18 -12.03
N PHE A 115 -16.03 -13.85 -11.54
CA PHE A 115 -16.25 -12.67 -10.71
C PHE A 115 -15.64 -12.83 -9.31
N GLY A 116 -14.97 -11.80 -8.81
CA GLY A 116 -14.46 -11.72 -7.43
C GLY A 116 -12.93 -11.76 -7.31
N LEU A 117 -12.46 -11.63 -6.07
CA LEU A 117 -11.06 -11.35 -5.71
C LEU A 117 -10.16 -12.60 -5.58
N TYR A 118 -10.56 -13.72 -6.15
CA TYR A 118 -9.91 -15.02 -5.92
C TYR A 118 -8.76 -15.28 -6.89
N GLY A 119 -8.00 -16.34 -6.62
CA GLY A 119 -6.82 -16.74 -7.41
C GLY A 119 -5.70 -15.71 -7.31
N VAL A 120 -5.13 -15.33 -8.46
CA VAL A 120 -4.01 -14.37 -8.56
C VAL A 120 -4.37 -12.97 -8.03
N MET A 121 -5.65 -12.60 -8.02
CA MET A 121 -6.10 -11.35 -7.40
C MET A 121 -5.93 -11.37 -5.88
N ALA A 122 -6.04 -12.53 -5.25
CA ALA A 122 -5.88 -12.66 -3.80
C ALA A 122 -4.42 -12.41 -3.38
N SER A 123 -3.45 -12.85 -4.19
CA SER A 123 -2.03 -12.54 -3.95
C SER A 123 -1.71 -11.07 -4.23
N LEU A 124 -2.39 -10.41 -5.17
CA LEU A 124 -2.28 -8.96 -5.34
C LEU A 124 -2.77 -8.22 -4.09
N LEU A 125 -3.95 -8.58 -3.56
CA LEU A 125 -4.48 -7.99 -2.33
C LEU A 125 -3.53 -8.19 -1.16
N LEU A 126 -2.98 -9.39 -1.02
CA LEU A 126 -1.99 -9.71 -0.01
C LEU A 126 -0.72 -8.87 -0.20
N GLY A 127 -0.27 -8.68 -1.44
CA GLY A 127 0.87 -7.81 -1.76
C GLY A 127 0.64 -6.36 -1.37
N ILE A 128 -0.56 -5.82 -1.62
CA ILE A 128 -0.92 -4.45 -1.25
C ILE A 128 -0.92 -4.28 0.27
N ILE A 129 -1.56 -5.18 1.02
CA ILE A 129 -1.60 -5.06 2.49
C ILE A 129 -0.22 -5.28 3.12
N LEU A 130 0.64 -6.14 2.54
CA LEU A 130 1.99 -6.37 3.02
C LEU A 130 2.96 -5.23 2.68
N ASN A 131 2.63 -4.36 1.71
CA ASN A 131 3.46 -3.20 1.41
C ASN A 131 3.60 -2.26 2.61
N VAL A 132 2.51 -2.05 3.35
CA VAL A 132 2.44 -1.14 4.51
C VAL A 132 3.35 -1.56 5.67
N PRO A 133 3.28 -2.81 6.21
CA PRO A 133 4.17 -3.23 7.27
C PRO A 133 5.62 -3.25 6.84
N VAL A 134 5.92 -3.70 5.61
CA VAL A 134 7.29 -3.71 5.08
C VAL A 134 7.85 -2.29 5.01
N ARG A 135 7.10 -1.34 4.42
CA ARG A 135 7.53 0.06 4.31
C ARG A 135 7.70 0.72 5.68
N THR A 136 6.81 0.42 6.62
CA THR A 136 6.91 0.91 8.00
C THR A 136 8.16 0.38 8.69
N LEU A 137 8.45 -0.92 8.55
CA LEU A 137 9.65 -1.53 9.13
C LEU A 137 10.92 -0.94 8.53
N GLU A 138 10.95 -0.68 7.21
CA GLU A 138 12.07 -0.03 6.55
C GLU A 138 12.32 1.37 7.08
N PHE A 139 11.26 2.18 7.23
CA PHE A 139 11.38 3.50 7.85
C PHE A 139 11.93 3.38 9.28
N LEU A 140 11.38 2.50 10.10
CA LEU A 140 11.80 2.33 11.50
C LEU A 140 13.22 1.78 11.63
N SER A 141 13.66 0.90 10.73
CA SER A 141 15.03 0.36 10.74
C SER A 141 16.06 1.36 10.24
N SER A 142 15.72 2.12 9.19
CA SER A 142 16.67 2.99 8.50
C SER A 142 16.79 4.36 9.15
N VAL A 143 15.73 4.87 9.78
CA VAL A 143 15.69 6.22 10.34
C VAL A 143 15.69 6.16 11.88
N PRO A 144 16.70 6.72 12.56
CA PRO A 144 16.70 6.80 14.02
C PRO A 144 15.59 7.73 14.54
N ALA A 145 15.26 7.60 15.82
CA ALA A 145 14.30 8.51 16.45
C ALA A 145 14.87 9.94 16.51
N LEU A 146 14.03 10.91 16.20
CA LEU A 146 14.40 12.33 16.17
C LEU A 146 14.36 12.91 17.58
N GLY A 147 15.53 13.14 18.19
CA GLY A 147 15.66 13.81 19.48
C GLY A 147 15.65 15.33 19.36
N SER A 148 15.69 16.01 20.51
CA SER A 148 15.58 17.48 20.59
C SER A 148 16.80 18.23 20.06
N PHE A 149 17.94 17.55 19.90
CA PHE A 149 19.21 18.13 19.47
C PHE A 149 19.67 17.59 18.11
N ALA A 150 18.72 17.17 17.27
CA ALA A 150 19.00 16.69 15.93
C ALA A 150 19.58 17.81 15.02
N PRO A 151 20.62 17.52 14.23
CA PRO A 151 21.11 18.47 13.23
C PRO A 151 20.05 18.73 12.14
N SER A 152 20.07 19.93 11.55
CA SER A 152 19.06 20.40 10.60
C SER A 152 18.89 19.48 9.38
N TRP A 153 20.00 18.96 8.83
CA TRP A 153 19.96 18.00 7.72
C TRP A 153 19.16 16.74 8.08
N PHE A 154 19.26 16.28 9.34
CA PHE A 154 18.56 15.08 9.80
C PHE A 154 17.07 15.34 10.00
N VAL A 155 16.71 16.52 10.51
CA VAL A 155 15.30 16.95 10.63
C VAL A 155 14.63 16.99 9.26
N SER A 156 15.29 17.58 8.27
CA SER A 156 14.80 17.66 6.88
C SER A 156 14.63 16.26 6.29
N LEU A 157 15.66 15.41 6.35
CA LEU A 157 15.61 14.05 5.82
C LEU A 157 14.55 13.19 6.52
N TYR A 158 14.44 13.29 7.85
CA TYR A 158 13.40 12.60 8.62
C TYR A 158 12.00 12.99 8.17
N SER A 159 11.74 14.29 7.98
CA SER A 159 10.42 14.79 7.57
C SER A 159 10.01 14.30 6.18
N ILE A 160 10.95 14.24 5.25
CA ILE A 160 10.75 13.77 3.88
C ILE A 160 10.43 12.26 3.87
N LEU A 161 11.22 11.46 4.59
CA LEU A 161 11.01 10.02 4.70
C LEU A 161 9.74 9.67 5.49
N LEU A 162 9.39 10.47 6.49
CA LEU A 162 8.13 10.34 7.22
C LEU A 162 6.94 10.59 6.29
N ALA A 163 7.01 11.64 5.47
CA ALA A 163 5.96 11.94 4.49
C ALA A 163 5.80 10.78 3.49
N ASP A 164 6.90 10.21 2.99
CA ASP A 164 6.87 9.04 2.10
C ASP A 164 6.12 7.85 2.72
N VAL A 165 6.54 7.41 3.92
CA VAL A 165 5.94 6.23 4.57
C VAL A 165 4.48 6.46 4.91
N VAL A 166 4.12 7.64 5.40
CA VAL A 166 2.76 7.98 5.82
C VAL A 166 1.83 8.09 4.60
N ILE A 167 2.24 8.84 3.57
CA ILE A 167 1.41 9.08 2.38
C ILE A 167 1.23 7.79 1.59
N LEU A 168 2.31 7.09 1.26
CA LEU A 168 2.21 5.90 0.41
C LEU A 168 1.51 4.76 1.13
N SER A 169 1.79 4.53 2.42
CA SER A 169 1.05 3.51 3.18
C SER A 169 -0.44 3.82 3.21
N SER A 170 -0.81 5.09 3.35
CA SER A 170 -2.20 5.53 3.33
C SER A 170 -2.86 5.30 1.97
N LEU A 171 -2.16 5.57 0.86
CA LEU A 171 -2.64 5.33 -0.49
C LEU A 171 -2.79 3.83 -0.78
N TYR A 172 -1.84 2.99 -0.39
CA TYR A 172 -1.96 1.53 -0.55
C TYR A 172 -3.12 0.96 0.28
N MET A 173 -3.35 1.43 1.52
CA MET A 173 -4.51 1.03 2.32
C MET A 173 -5.83 1.46 1.70
N PHE A 174 -5.89 2.64 1.09
CA PHE A 174 -7.06 3.08 0.35
C PHE A 174 -7.30 2.22 -0.89
N ALA A 175 -6.23 1.88 -1.64
CA ALA A 175 -6.30 0.97 -2.78
C ALA A 175 -6.80 -0.43 -2.36
N PHE A 176 -6.34 -0.93 -1.23
CA PHE A 176 -6.82 -2.18 -0.64
C PHE A 176 -8.31 -2.11 -0.32
N ALA A 177 -8.78 -1.02 0.28
CA ALA A 177 -10.21 -0.80 0.56
C ALA A 177 -11.06 -0.85 -0.73
N MET A 178 -10.63 -0.14 -1.77
CA MET A 178 -11.29 -0.13 -3.09
C MET A 178 -11.35 -1.53 -3.70
N ALA A 179 -10.24 -2.28 -3.62
CA ALA A 179 -10.17 -3.64 -4.14
C ALA A 179 -11.12 -4.58 -3.37
N LEU A 180 -11.09 -4.52 -2.04
CA LEU A 180 -11.95 -5.32 -1.16
C LEU A 180 -13.44 -5.11 -1.43
N ARG A 181 -13.80 -3.88 -1.83
CA ARG A 181 -15.15 -3.45 -2.17
C ARG A 181 -15.49 -3.57 -3.66
N LEU A 182 -14.61 -4.18 -4.46
CA LEU A 182 -14.81 -4.41 -5.89
C LEU A 182 -15.05 -3.12 -6.69
N VAL A 183 -14.46 -2.00 -6.26
CA VAL A 183 -14.68 -0.69 -6.89
C VAL A 183 -14.03 -0.67 -8.28
N PRO A 184 -14.77 -0.37 -9.37
CA PRO A 184 -14.26 -0.36 -10.75
C PRO A 184 -13.01 0.49 -10.99
N LEU A 185 -12.79 1.52 -10.16
CA LEU A 185 -11.65 2.43 -10.23
C LEU A 185 -10.35 1.83 -9.65
N PHE A 186 -10.42 0.74 -8.87
CA PHE A 186 -9.26 0.15 -8.19
C PHE A 186 -8.05 -0.06 -9.10
N PRO A 187 -8.15 -0.70 -10.28
CA PRO A 187 -6.96 -0.94 -11.11
C PRO A 187 -6.27 0.34 -11.58
N ARG A 188 -7.03 1.43 -11.76
CA ARG A 188 -6.47 2.73 -12.17
C ARG A 188 -5.82 3.44 -11.01
N PHE A 189 -6.49 3.38 -9.85
CA PHE A 189 -5.96 3.95 -8.63
C PHE A 189 -4.65 3.28 -8.25
N LEU A 190 -4.54 1.95 -8.36
CA LEU A 190 -3.28 1.27 -8.06
C LEU A 190 -2.13 1.68 -9.01
N VAL A 191 -2.41 1.86 -10.30
CA VAL A 191 -1.41 2.37 -11.26
C VAL A 191 -1.00 3.80 -10.91
N MET A 192 -1.95 4.65 -10.51
CA MET A 192 -1.66 5.99 -10.02
C MET A 192 -0.78 5.94 -8.76
N VAL A 193 -1.07 5.04 -7.81
CA VAL A 193 -0.26 4.87 -6.60
C VAL A 193 1.17 4.46 -6.96
N TRP A 194 1.39 3.51 -7.87
CA TRP A 194 2.75 3.18 -8.35
C TRP A 194 3.45 4.38 -9.00
N GLY A 195 2.72 5.18 -9.79
CA GLY A 195 3.26 6.39 -10.40
C GLY A 195 3.69 7.43 -9.35
N ILE A 196 2.84 7.66 -8.34
CA ILE A 196 3.16 8.55 -7.21
C ILE A 196 4.34 8.01 -6.42
N ASP A 197 4.41 6.71 -6.18
CA ASP A 197 5.50 6.05 -5.46
C ASP A 197 6.83 6.28 -6.19
N LEU A 198 6.88 6.04 -7.50
CA LEU A 198 8.08 6.32 -8.30
C LEU A 198 8.47 7.81 -8.30
N LEU A 199 7.49 8.70 -8.48
CA LEU A 199 7.74 10.14 -8.46
C LEU A 199 8.22 10.61 -7.08
N ALA A 200 7.67 10.05 -6.00
CA ALA A 200 8.11 10.33 -4.64
C ALA A 200 9.56 9.88 -4.44
N GLN A 201 9.96 8.66 -4.84
CA GLN A 201 11.35 8.21 -4.70
C GLN A 201 12.34 9.12 -5.47
N LEU A 202 11.97 9.55 -6.69
CA LEU A 202 12.78 10.49 -7.47
C LEU A 202 12.83 11.89 -6.84
N GLY A 203 11.69 12.36 -6.32
CA GLY A 203 11.59 13.64 -5.62
C GLY A 203 12.44 13.66 -4.35
N ILE A 204 12.42 12.59 -3.56
CA ILE A 204 13.25 12.44 -2.36
C ILE A 204 14.73 12.46 -2.75
N ALA A 205 15.14 11.72 -3.78
CA ALA A 205 16.52 11.74 -4.26
C ALA A 205 16.99 13.16 -4.62
N HIS A 206 16.15 13.92 -5.34
CA HIS A 206 16.45 15.30 -5.70
C HIS A 206 16.50 16.23 -4.48
N MET A 207 15.52 16.13 -3.58
CA MET A 207 15.48 16.96 -2.37
C MET A 207 16.69 16.70 -1.48
N VAL A 208 17.11 15.44 -1.30
CA VAL A 208 18.28 15.10 -0.49
C VAL A 208 19.55 15.69 -1.09
N SER A 209 19.69 15.66 -2.43
CA SER A 209 20.85 16.26 -3.10
C SER A 209 20.99 17.78 -2.89
N SER A 210 19.91 18.44 -2.44
CA SER A 210 19.89 19.87 -2.11
C SER A 210 20.10 20.17 -0.63
N ILE A 211 20.20 19.14 0.23
CA ILE A 211 20.48 19.31 1.66
C ILE A 211 22.01 19.44 1.82
N ASP A 212 22.45 20.60 2.27
CA ASP A 212 23.85 20.81 2.63
C ASP A 212 24.26 19.98 3.85
N GLU A 213 25.54 19.60 3.93
CA GLU A 213 26.17 18.95 5.10
C GLU A 213 25.66 17.53 5.46
N VAL A 214 25.06 16.80 4.53
CA VAL A 214 24.75 15.37 4.75
C VAL A 214 26.06 14.56 4.84
N PRO A 215 26.26 13.75 5.90
CA PRO A 215 27.43 12.88 5.98
C PRO A 215 27.45 11.86 4.84
N ARG A 216 28.60 11.66 4.20
CA ARG A 216 28.76 10.75 3.05
C ARG A 216 28.28 9.31 3.30
N ALA A 217 28.35 8.84 4.55
CA ALA A 217 27.83 7.52 4.94
C ALA A 217 26.29 7.43 4.83
N VAL A 218 25.59 8.55 5.10
CA VAL A 218 24.13 8.65 4.99
C VAL A 218 23.72 8.68 3.52
N ASP A 219 24.47 9.37 2.65
CA ASP A 219 24.19 9.41 1.21
C ASP A 219 24.17 8.01 0.58
N MET A 220 25.18 7.20 0.90
CA MET A 220 25.28 5.82 0.39
C MET A 220 24.11 4.96 0.90
N ALA A 221 23.79 5.05 2.18
CA ALA A 221 22.66 4.31 2.76
C ALA A 221 21.32 4.73 2.17
N LEU A 222 21.16 6.03 1.88
CA LEU A 222 19.94 6.56 1.30
C LEU A 222 19.79 6.15 -0.18
N LEU A 223 20.89 6.15 -0.94
CA LEU A 223 20.88 5.66 -2.31
C LEU A 223 20.42 4.19 -2.37
N ASP A 224 20.93 3.35 -1.45
CA ASP A 224 20.52 1.95 -1.37
C ASP A 224 19.05 1.80 -0.99
N LEU A 225 18.56 2.59 -0.03
CA LEU A 225 17.15 2.61 0.36
C LEU A 225 16.23 3.02 -0.80
N LEU A 226 16.53 4.12 -1.48
CA LEU A 226 15.74 4.65 -2.59
C LEU A 226 15.78 3.71 -3.81
N SER A 227 16.96 3.17 -4.14
CA SER A 227 17.12 2.15 -5.19
C SER A 227 16.32 0.89 -4.87
N GLY A 228 16.32 0.45 -3.61
CA GLY A 228 15.49 -0.64 -3.11
C GLY A 228 14.00 -0.37 -3.32
N ASN A 229 13.51 0.80 -2.91
CA ASN A 229 12.12 1.20 -3.06
C ASN A 229 11.69 1.25 -4.53
N VAL A 230 12.49 1.88 -5.40
CA VAL A 230 12.22 1.93 -6.84
C VAL A 230 12.13 0.52 -7.43
N LYS A 231 13.08 -0.36 -7.10
CA LYS A 231 13.06 -1.76 -7.56
C LYS A 231 11.79 -2.48 -7.12
N LYS A 232 11.35 -2.32 -5.87
CA LYS A 232 10.12 -2.94 -5.37
C LYS A 232 8.90 -2.49 -6.16
N VAL A 233 8.78 -1.20 -6.42
CA VAL A 233 7.65 -0.65 -7.19
C VAL A 233 7.68 -1.16 -8.63
N LEU A 234 8.86 -1.16 -9.28
CA LEU A 234 9.00 -1.66 -10.64
C LEU A 234 8.71 -3.16 -10.75
N ILE A 235 9.19 -3.98 -9.81
CA ILE A 235 8.89 -5.42 -9.76
C ILE A 235 7.38 -5.64 -9.57
N SER A 236 6.77 -4.91 -8.64
CA SER A 236 5.32 -4.95 -8.42
C SER A 236 4.56 -4.55 -9.69
N ALA A 237 4.91 -3.43 -10.31
CA ALA A 237 4.26 -2.96 -11.53
C ALA A 237 4.45 -3.93 -12.69
N ALA A 238 5.66 -4.48 -12.88
CA ALA A 238 5.95 -5.44 -13.94
C ALA A 238 5.17 -6.76 -13.77
N LEU A 239 5.00 -7.23 -12.54
CA LEU A 239 4.25 -8.45 -12.25
C LEU A 239 2.74 -8.23 -12.41
N TRP A 240 2.22 -7.12 -11.89
CA TRP A 240 0.78 -6.92 -11.74
C TRP A 240 0.13 -6.14 -12.87
N MET A 241 0.83 -5.24 -13.55
CA MET A 241 0.26 -4.44 -14.65
C MET A 241 -0.25 -5.33 -15.80
N PRO A 242 0.49 -6.34 -16.30
CA PRO A 242 -0.01 -7.23 -17.34
C PRO A 242 -1.27 -7.97 -16.88
N TYR A 243 -1.28 -8.42 -15.62
CA TYR A 243 -2.44 -9.07 -15.02
C TYR A 243 -3.66 -8.14 -14.95
N LEU A 244 -3.48 -6.90 -14.49
CA LEU A 244 -4.55 -5.89 -14.42
C LEU A 244 -5.08 -5.47 -15.80
N LEU A 245 -4.26 -5.54 -16.84
CA LEU A 245 -4.67 -5.17 -18.20
C LEU A 245 -5.40 -6.32 -18.91
N LEU A 246 -4.85 -7.53 -18.84
CA LEU A 246 -5.23 -8.65 -19.71
C LEU A 246 -6.11 -9.70 -19.02
N SER A 247 -6.12 -9.80 -17.70
CA SER A 247 -6.85 -10.86 -17.01
C SER A 247 -8.37 -10.74 -17.23
N GLU A 248 -8.99 -11.83 -17.69
CA GLU A 248 -10.45 -11.94 -17.79
C GLU A 248 -11.12 -11.68 -16.44
N ARG A 249 -10.56 -12.20 -15.34
CA ARG A 249 -11.08 -11.98 -13.98
C ARG A 249 -11.13 -10.49 -13.61
N VAL A 250 -10.07 -9.74 -13.92
CA VAL A 250 -10.02 -8.28 -13.66
C VAL A 250 -11.06 -7.57 -14.54
N ASN A 251 -11.17 -7.96 -15.81
CA ASN A 251 -12.11 -7.38 -16.75
C ASN A 251 -13.57 -7.65 -16.37
N VAL A 252 -13.91 -8.87 -15.96
CA VAL A 252 -15.24 -9.23 -15.48
C VAL A 252 -15.56 -8.51 -14.17
N THR A 253 -14.64 -8.57 -13.19
CA THR A 253 -14.88 -8.05 -11.84
C THR A 253 -14.95 -6.52 -11.78
N PHE A 254 -13.99 -5.83 -12.40
CA PHE A 254 -13.88 -4.37 -12.26
C PHE A 254 -14.38 -3.59 -13.47
N ARG A 255 -14.43 -4.20 -14.66
CA ARG A 255 -14.76 -3.49 -15.92
C ARG A 255 -16.06 -3.98 -16.57
N HIS A 256 -16.68 -5.02 -16.02
CA HIS A 256 -17.86 -5.71 -16.56
C HIS A 256 -17.71 -6.05 -18.05
N ARG A 257 -16.61 -6.74 -18.40
CA ARG A 257 -16.31 -7.16 -19.77
C ARG A 257 -15.87 -8.61 -19.84
N VAL A 258 -16.22 -9.26 -20.95
CA VAL A 258 -15.83 -10.64 -21.28
C VAL A 258 -15.11 -10.67 -22.62
N SER A 259 -14.29 -11.70 -22.85
CA SER A 259 -13.67 -11.93 -24.15
C SER A 259 -14.75 -12.16 -25.20
N ALA A 260 -14.57 -11.54 -26.37
CA ALA A 260 -15.49 -11.62 -27.51
C ALA A 260 -15.34 -12.93 -28.29
#